data_AF-A0A347ZWS5-F1
#
_entry.id   AF-A0A347ZWS5-F1
#
_cell.length_a   1.000
_cell.length_b   1.000
_cell.length_c   1.000
_cell.angle_alpha   90.00
_cell.angle_beta   90.00
_cell.angle_gamma   90.00
#
_symmetry.space_group_name_H-M   'P 1'
#
loop_
_entity.id
_entity.type
_entity.pdbx_description
1 polymer ?
#
loop_
_entity_poly.entity_id
_entity_poly.type
_entity_poly.pdbx_seq_one_letter_code
_entity_poly.pdbx_strand_id
1 'polypeptide(L)'
;MKAKGLMSEFWGEVFGTFVLVLLGDGVVANVGLAPRLAAPAYNWNTIAIGWCFAVVVAVYISGGVSGAHLNPAVTFAMAFKRGFAWKKVLPFIVAQMLGAFLGAGAVYLIYRDGLVAAGMPNVWSTGPGSIFETSFWGGTGAAAAGSYSLVTACVAEFFGTMVLLWGILASGDMKNMGLKDNLGALLVGFTVLAVGLSLGGPSGYSINPARDLGPRLFGALVGTTGLFNGIYWLLPPVLIPCIAGPIGVALYDMFISKNLPDKG
;
A
#
# COMPACT_ATOMS: atom_id res chain seq x y z
N MET A 1 -22.74 -3.25 -10.33
CA MET A 1 -23.87 -2.92 -9.43
C MET A 1 -23.72 -1.48 -8.99
N LYS A 2 -24.77 -0.63 -9.01
CA LYS A 2 -24.63 0.75 -8.50
C LYS A 2 -24.53 0.67 -6.97
N ALA A 3 -23.50 1.26 -6.39
CA ALA A 3 -23.38 1.42 -4.94
C ALA A 3 -24.64 2.08 -4.39
N LYS A 4 -25.09 1.69 -3.19
CA LYS A 4 -26.29 2.24 -2.52
C LYS A 4 -26.13 3.73 -2.09
N GLY A 5 -25.10 4.44 -2.59
CA GLY A 5 -24.79 5.84 -2.30
C GLY A 5 -23.42 6.03 -1.65
N LEU A 6 -23.00 7.29 -1.49
CA LEU A 6 -21.68 7.67 -0.94
C LEU A 6 -21.39 7.02 0.43
N MET A 7 -22.40 6.86 1.28
CA MET A 7 -22.22 6.23 2.60
C MET A 7 -21.83 4.75 2.49
N SER A 8 -22.36 4.03 1.51
CA SER A 8 -21.97 2.63 1.27
C SER A 8 -20.55 2.53 0.75
N GLU A 9 -20.19 3.41 -0.18
CA GLU A 9 -18.83 3.48 -0.72
C GLU A 9 -17.81 3.84 0.38
N PHE A 10 -18.16 4.78 1.26
CA PHE A 10 -17.36 5.14 2.43
C PHE A 10 -17.05 3.92 3.30
N TRP A 11 -18.06 3.14 3.67
CA TRP A 11 -17.82 1.91 4.46
C TRP A 11 -17.09 0.82 3.69
N GLY A 12 -17.29 0.74 2.37
CA GLY A 12 -16.49 -0.12 1.49
C GLY A 12 -15.00 0.22 1.57
N GLU A 13 -14.67 1.51 1.51
CA GLU A 13 -13.28 1.99 1.64
C GLU A 13 -12.72 1.80 3.06
N VAL A 14 -13.50 2.08 4.12
CA VAL A 14 -13.07 1.81 5.51
C VAL A 14 -12.72 0.34 5.68
N PHE A 15 -13.63 -0.56 5.29
CA PHE A 15 -13.44 -1.99 5.52
C PHE A 15 -12.38 -2.59 4.60
N GLY A 16 -12.31 -2.16 3.34
CA GLY A 16 -11.27 -2.58 2.41
C GLY A 16 -9.87 -2.15 2.89
N THR A 17 -9.69 -0.89 3.29
CA THR A 17 -8.39 -0.43 3.79
C THR A 17 -8.04 -1.00 5.16
N PHE A 18 -9.04 -1.27 6.01
CA PHE A 18 -8.85 -2.05 7.24
C PHE A 18 -8.24 -3.42 6.97
N VAL A 19 -8.82 -4.19 6.04
CA VAL A 19 -8.30 -5.53 5.69
C VAL A 19 -6.92 -5.43 5.05
N LEU A 20 -6.71 -4.45 4.16
CA LEU A 20 -5.42 -4.21 3.53
C LEU A 20 -4.31 -4.03 4.57
N VAL A 21 -4.53 -3.17 5.56
CA VAL A 21 -3.53 -2.91 6.61
C VAL A 21 -3.42 -4.06 7.60
N LEU A 22 -4.55 -4.64 8.03
CA LEU A 22 -4.55 -5.80 8.93
C LEU A 22 -3.63 -6.92 8.42
N LEU A 23 -3.75 -7.25 7.14
CA LEU A 23 -2.96 -8.32 6.53
C LEU A 23 -1.55 -7.85 6.16
N GLY A 24 -1.42 -6.63 5.64
CA GLY A 24 -0.15 -6.06 5.21
C GLY A 24 0.81 -5.78 6.37
N ASP A 25 0.42 -4.97 7.35
CA ASP A 25 1.23 -4.73 8.55
C ASP A 25 1.30 -6.00 9.42
N GLY A 26 0.27 -6.85 9.35
CA GLY A 26 0.27 -8.16 9.99
C GLY A 26 1.38 -9.09 9.49
N VAL A 27 1.68 -9.12 8.18
CA VAL A 27 2.83 -9.89 7.68
C VAL A 27 4.15 -9.26 8.11
N VAL A 28 4.23 -7.93 8.21
CA VAL A 28 5.44 -7.23 8.72
C VAL A 28 5.69 -7.59 10.19
N ALA A 29 4.65 -7.54 11.04
CA ALA A 29 4.72 -7.94 12.43
C ALA A 29 5.05 -9.43 12.59
N ASN A 30 4.45 -10.30 11.76
CA ASN A 30 4.71 -11.73 11.79
C ASN A 30 6.18 -12.06 11.44
N VAL A 31 6.70 -11.44 10.38
CA VAL A 31 8.10 -11.59 10.00
C VAL A 31 9.00 -11.03 11.10
N GLY A 32 8.68 -9.85 11.62
CA GLY A 32 9.49 -9.15 12.61
C GLY A 32 9.59 -9.78 13.99
N LEU A 33 8.52 -10.42 14.45
CA LEU A 33 8.44 -11.00 15.80
C LEU A 33 8.71 -12.50 15.83
N ALA A 34 8.72 -13.15 14.66
CA ALA A 34 9.16 -14.52 14.39
C ALA A 34 8.85 -15.62 15.45
N PRO A 35 7.60 -15.80 15.94
CA PRO A 35 7.35 -16.74 17.04
C PRO A 35 7.27 -18.22 16.62
N ARG A 36 7.34 -18.58 15.33
CA ARG A 36 6.97 -19.95 14.86
C ARG A 36 8.02 -20.73 14.05
N LEU A 37 8.94 -20.08 13.35
CA LEU A 37 9.92 -20.75 12.48
C LEU A 37 11.32 -20.17 12.69
N ALA A 38 12.35 -20.93 12.31
CA ALA A 38 13.73 -20.45 12.33
C ALA A 38 13.89 -19.16 11.51
N ALA A 39 14.78 -18.28 11.96
CA ALA A 39 15.00 -16.93 11.41
C ALA A 39 15.11 -16.80 9.86
N PRO A 40 15.68 -17.75 9.07
CA PRO A 40 15.76 -17.56 7.62
C PRO A 40 14.44 -17.81 6.86
N ALA A 41 13.41 -18.38 7.49
CA ALA A 41 12.16 -18.74 6.81
C ALA A 41 11.25 -17.53 6.51
N TYR A 42 11.43 -16.41 7.24
CA TYR A 42 10.62 -15.19 7.11
C TYR A 42 11.52 -14.02 6.68
N ASN A 43 11.29 -13.49 5.48
CA ASN A 43 12.13 -12.44 4.90
C ASN A 43 11.33 -11.46 4.03
N TRP A 44 12.03 -10.59 3.30
CA TRP A 44 11.42 -9.61 2.37
C TRP A 44 10.43 -10.23 1.40
N ASN A 45 10.71 -11.43 0.87
CA ASN A 45 9.82 -12.11 -0.06
C ASN A 45 8.51 -12.49 0.63
N THR A 46 8.55 -12.92 1.89
CA THR A 46 7.35 -13.18 2.68
C THR A 46 6.51 -11.91 2.85
N ILE A 47 7.15 -10.78 3.14
CA ILE A 47 6.47 -9.47 3.26
C ILE A 47 5.80 -9.11 1.92
N ALA A 48 6.54 -9.13 0.81
CA ALA A 48 6.02 -8.77 -0.50
C ALA A 48 4.86 -9.69 -0.95
N ILE A 49 4.97 -11.00 -0.71
CA ILE A 49 3.89 -11.97 -0.99
C ILE A 49 2.69 -11.73 -0.08
N GLY A 50 2.90 -11.44 1.21
CA GLY A 50 1.82 -11.12 2.14
C GLY A 50 1.05 -9.85 1.72
N TRP A 51 1.76 -8.79 1.34
CA TRP A 51 1.15 -7.56 0.82
C TRP A 51 0.37 -7.77 -0.49
N CYS A 52 0.87 -8.63 -1.38
CA CYS A 52 0.13 -9.05 -2.58
C CYS A 52 -1.26 -9.60 -2.20
N PHE A 53 -1.31 -10.59 -1.31
CA PHE A 53 -2.57 -11.19 -0.90
C PHE A 53 -3.45 -10.24 -0.08
N ALA A 54 -2.85 -9.35 0.73
CA ALA A 54 -3.59 -8.30 1.43
C ALA A 54 -4.39 -7.43 0.46
N VAL A 55 -3.76 -7.00 -0.64
CA VAL A 55 -4.41 -6.20 -1.69
C VAL A 55 -5.51 -6.99 -2.40
N VAL A 56 -5.22 -8.23 -2.81
CA VAL A 56 -6.22 -9.09 -3.47
C VAL A 56 -7.48 -9.23 -2.63
N VAL A 57 -7.33 -9.60 -1.35
CA VAL A 57 -8.47 -9.83 -0.45
C VAL A 57 -9.23 -8.53 -0.20
N ALA A 58 -8.51 -7.44 0.06
CA ALA A 58 -9.13 -6.13 0.30
C ALA A 58 -9.95 -5.64 -0.91
N VAL A 59 -9.43 -5.82 -2.13
CA VAL A 59 -10.15 -5.47 -3.37
C VAL A 59 -11.39 -6.35 -3.56
N TYR A 60 -11.31 -7.66 -3.35
CA TYR A 60 -12.49 -8.53 -3.49
C TYR A 60 -13.60 -8.21 -2.49
N ILE A 61 -13.24 -7.87 -1.25
CA ILE A 61 -14.22 -7.59 -0.19
C ILE A 61 -14.95 -6.26 -0.44
N SER A 62 -14.27 -5.25 -1.01
CA SER A 62 -14.79 -3.87 -1.11
C SER A 62 -15.14 -3.44 -2.55
N GLY A 63 -14.63 -4.11 -3.57
CA GLY A 63 -14.71 -3.69 -4.97
C GLY A 63 -16.14 -3.56 -5.49
N GLY A 64 -17.01 -4.49 -5.13
CA GLY A 64 -18.43 -4.44 -5.50
C GLY A 64 -19.22 -3.29 -4.84
N VAL A 65 -18.66 -2.63 -3.83
CA VAL A 65 -19.30 -1.57 -3.06
C VAL A 65 -18.75 -0.19 -3.44
N SER A 66 -17.43 0.02 -3.38
CA SER A 66 -16.80 1.34 -3.59
C SER A 66 -16.02 1.46 -4.89
N GLY A 67 -15.75 0.34 -5.57
CA GLY A 67 -14.72 0.26 -6.60
C GLY A 67 -13.32 -0.02 -6.04
N ALA A 68 -13.18 -0.20 -4.72
CA ALA A 68 -11.93 -0.52 -4.02
C ALA A 68 -10.75 0.39 -4.42
N HIS A 69 -10.88 1.70 -4.19
CA HIS A 69 -9.74 2.58 -4.38
C HIS A 69 -8.65 2.28 -3.34
N LEU A 70 -9.06 2.19 -2.08
CA LEU A 70 -8.28 1.81 -0.89
C LEU A 70 -6.99 2.62 -0.69
N ASN A 71 -6.82 3.69 -1.45
CA ASN A 71 -5.58 4.42 -1.64
C ASN A 71 -5.90 5.88 -2.06
N PRO A 72 -5.42 6.88 -1.31
CA PRO A 72 -5.58 8.30 -1.67
C PRO A 72 -5.00 8.65 -3.04
N ALA A 73 -3.84 8.09 -3.42
CA ALA A 73 -3.21 8.34 -4.71
C ALA A 73 -4.05 7.79 -5.88
N VAL A 74 -4.65 6.60 -5.72
CA VAL A 74 -5.58 6.03 -6.71
C VAL A 74 -6.83 6.90 -6.79
N THR A 75 -7.41 7.28 -5.65
CA THR A 75 -8.60 8.15 -5.61
C THR A 75 -8.38 9.46 -6.35
N PHE A 76 -7.25 10.11 -6.11
CA PHE A 76 -6.89 11.38 -6.75
C PHE A 76 -6.67 11.20 -8.26
N ALA A 77 -5.95 10.15 -8.67
CA ALA A 77 -5.70 9.85 -10.07
C ALA A 77 -7.00 9.53 -10.84
N MET A 78 -7.91 8.78 -10.24
CA MET A 78 -9.22 8.48 -10.84
C MET A 78 -10.11 9.72 -10.96
N ALA A 79 -10.04 10.64 -9.99
CA ALA A 79 -10.76 11.92 -10.05
C ALA A 79 -10.23 12.83 -11.18
N PHE A 80 -8.90 12.80 -11.38
CA PHE A 80 -8.24 13.62 -12.38
C PHE A 80 -8.58 13.21 -13.83
N LYS A 81 -8.63 11.90 -14.14
CA LYS A 81 -8.66 11.42 -15.53
C LYS A 81 -9.60 10.24 -15.84
N ARG A 82 -10.35 9.74 -14.88
CA ARG A 82 -11.30 8.61 -15.05
C ARG A 82 -12.73 8.93 -14.59
N GLY A 83 -13.06 10.21 -14.40
CA GLY A 83 -14.43 10.66 -14.16
C GLY A 83 -14.95 10.38 -12.74
N PHE A 84 -14.08 10.01 -11.80
CA PHE A 84 -14.49 9.89 -10.40
C PHE A 84 -14.85 11.28 -9.84
N ALA A 85 -16.02 11.40 -9.19
CA ALA A 85 -16.53 12.70 -8.78
C ALA A 85 -15.66 13.33 -7.67
N TRP A 86 -15.15 14.54 -7.91
CA TRP A 86 -14.30 15.28 -6.96
C TRP A 86 -14.88 15.41 -5.55
N LYS A 87 -16.21 15.59 -5.43
CA LYS A 87 -16.91 15.64 -4.14
C LYS A 87 -16.77 14.36 -3.28
N LYS A 88 -16.39 13.24 -3.90
CA LYS A 88 -16.16 11.95 -3.22
C LYS A 88 -14.72 11.76 -2.76
N VAL A 89 -13.78 12.56 -3.26
CA VAL A 89 -12.34 12.39 -3.00
C VAL A 89 -12.03 12.49 -1.50
N LEU A 90 -12.45 13.58 -0.85
CA LEU A 90 -12.20 13.76 0.58
C LEU A 90 -12.90 12.68 1.44
N PRO A 91 -14.20 12.34 1.23
CA PRO A 91 -14.83 11.22 1.92
C PRO A 91 -14.07 9.88 1.77
N PHE A 92 -13.58 9.57 0.57
CA PHE A 92 -12.80 8.35 0.34
C PHE A 92 -11.47 8.38 1.09
N ILE A 93 -10.74 9.50 1.06
CA ILE A 93 -9.47 9.64 1.79
C ILE A 93 -9.70 9.47 3.31
N VAL A 94 -10.75 10.09 3.86
CA VAL A 94 -11.10 9.94 5.28
C VAL A 94 -11.44 8.49 5.61
N ALA A 95 -12.22 7.81 4.76
CA ALA A 95 -12.54 6.39 4.93
C ALA A 95 -11.29 5.51 4.93
N GLN A 96 -10.40 5.72 3.96
CA GLN A 96 -9.14 4.97 3.83
C GLN A 96 -8.24 5.19 5.05
N MET A 97 -8.08 6.44 5.50
CA MET A 97 -7.31 6.76 6.71
C MET A 97 -7.88 6.10 7.96
N LEU A 98 -9.20 6.14 8.13
CA LEU A 98 -9.89 5.48 9.25
C LEU A 98 -9.70 3.95 9.20
N GLY A 99 -9.91 3.35 8.03
CA GLY A 99 -9.71 1.92 7.82
C GLY A 99 -8.28 1.51 8.14
N ALA A 100 -7.29 2.25 7.63
CA ALA A 100 -5.88 1.99 7.87
C ALA A 100 -5.51 2.07 9.36
N PHE A 101 -5.98 3.11 10.06
CA PHE A 101 -5.77 3.26 11.50
C PHE A 101 -6.38 2.11 12.31
N LEU A 102 -7.61 1.70 11.99
CA LEU A 102 -8.28 0.57 12.63
C LEU A 102 -7.58 -0.77 12.32
N GLY A 103 -7.06 -0.93 11.10
CA GLY A 103 -6.30 -2.11 10.69
C GLY A 103 -5.04 -2.27 11.51
N ALA A 104 -4.30 -1.18 11.69
CA ALA A 104 -3.12 -1.15 12.57
C ALA A 104 -3.47 -1.48 14.03
N GLY A 105 -4.62 -0.98 14.51
CA GLY A 105 -5.14 -1.36 15.82
C GLY A 105 -5.40 -2.86 15.98
N ALA A 106 -5.95 -3.50 14.96
CA ALA A 106 -6.14 -4.95 14.96
C ALA A 106 -4.80 -5.71 14.92
N VAL A 107 -3.81 -5.24 14.15
CA VAL A 107 -2.44 -5.80 14.18
C VAL A 107 -1.84 -5.70 15.59
N TYR A 108 -1.96 -4.54 16.24
CA TYR A 108 -1.50 -4.36 17.62
C TYR A 108 -2.15 -5.35 18.58
N LEU A 109 -3.46 -5.57 18.49
CA LEU A 109 -4.15 -6.53 19.35
C LEU A 109 -3.67 -7.98 19.13
N ILE A 110 -3.42 -8.37 17.88
CA ILE A 110 -2.96 -9.72 17.52
C ILE A 110 -1.52 -9.96 18.00
N TYR A 111 -0.64 -8.97 17.88
CA TYR A 111 0.79 -9.10 18.15
C TYR A 111 1.24 -8.41 19.44
N ARG A 112 0.29 -8.03 20.32
CA ARG A 112 0.53 -7.13 21.46
C ARG A 112 1.72 -7.54 22.31
N ASP A 113 1.75 -8.79 22.75
CA ASP A 113 2.78 -9.25 23.69
C ASP A 113 4.17 -9.23 23.06
N GLY A 114 4.27 -9.60 21.77
CA GLY A 114 5.52 -9.52 21.02
C GLY A 114 5.98 -8.08 20.80
N LEU A 115 5.05 -7.18 20.44
CA LEU A 115 5.34 -5.75 20.26
C LEU A 115 5.78 -5.09 21.57
N VAL A 116 5.11 -5.39 22.69
CA VAL A 116 5.51 -4.90 24.03
C VAL A 116 6.88 -5.44 24.42
N ALA A 117 7.10 -6.74 24.28
CA ALA A 117 8.38 -7.36 24.62
C ALA A 117 9.55 -6.80 23.77
N ALA A 118 9.27 -6.41 22.53
CA ALA A 118 10.23 -5.82 21.61
C ALA A 118 10.38 -4.29 21.73
N GLY A 119 9.69 -3.64 22.68
CA GLY A 119 9.82 -2.19 22.88
C GLY A 119 9.09 -1.33 21.84
N MET A 120 7.96 -1.81 21.31
CA MET A 120 7.12 -1.15 20.30
C MET A 120 7.88 -0.80 19.01
N PRO A 121 8.47 -1.80 18.31
CA PRO A 121 9.19 -1.56 17.07
C PRO A 121 8.25 -1.04 15.96
N ASN A 122 8.83 -0.43 14.92
CA ASN A 122 8.07 0.00 13.75
C ASN A 122 7.65 -1.22 12.91
N VAL A 123 6.34 -1.51 12.91
CA VAL A 123 5.68 -2.43 11.96
C VAL A 123 4.60 -1.75 11.13
N TRP A 124 4.50 -0.43 11.26
CA TRP A 124 3.36 0.38 10.85
C TRP A 124 3.61 1.05 9.50
N SER A 125 4.86 1.40 9.22
CA SER A 125 5.15 2.38 8.18
C SER A 125 6.45 2.11 7.45
N THR A 126 6.54 2.60 6.23
CA THR A 126 7.70 2.43 5.37
C THR A 126 8.81 3.44 5.72
N GLY A 127 10.04 3.17 5.27
CA GLY A 127 11.23 3.87 5.75
C GLY A 127 12.53 3.36 5.11
N PRO A 128 13.58 4.20 5.02
CA PRO A 128 14.92 3.71 4.67
C PRO A 128 15.37 2.78 5.79
N GLY A 129 15.39 1.46 5.53
CA GLY A 129 15.66 0.48 6.58
C GLY A 129 14.44 0.11 7.43
N SER A 130 13.21 0.15 6.89
CA SER A 130 12.00 -0.44 7.52
C SER A 130 12.08 -1.96 7.76
N ILE A 131 13.21 -2.59 7.46
CA ILE A 131 13.62 -3.86 8.02
C ILE A 131 14.26 -3.53 9.37
N PHE A 132 13.57 -3.85 10.47
CA PHE A 132 14.10 -4.00 11.83
C PHE A 132 15.61 -3.82 11.88
N GLU A 133 16.09 -2.63 12.29
CA GLU A 133 17.51 -2.26 12.32
C GLU A 133 18.34 -3.38 12.96
N THR A 134 18.88 -4.28 12.14
CA THR A 134 19.95 -5.28 12.38
C THR A 134 20.02 -6.06 13.71
N SER A 135 19.07 -5.92 14.65
CA SER A 135 19.33 -6.18 16.07
C SER A 135 18.27 -7.02 16.77
N PHE A 136 17.16 -7.36 16.08
CA PHE A 136 16.16 -8.28 16.65
C PHE A 136 16.31 -9.73 16.18
N TRP A 137 17.29 -9.98 15.32
CA TRP A 137 17.61 -11.30 14.79
C TRP A 137 18.89 -11.80 15.43
N GLY A 138 18.82 -12.84 16.27
CA GLY A 138 20.02 -13.61 16.65
C GLY A 138 20.76 -14.25 15.46
N GLY A 139 20.44 -13.88 14.22
CA GLY A 139 21.23 -14.13 13.02
C GLY A 139 22.02 -12.87 12.63
N THR A 140 23.30 -13.06 12.34
CA THR A 140 24.19 -12.04 11.77
C THR A 140 23.63 -11.56 10.43
N GLY A 141 22.76 -10.54 10.46
CA GLY A 141 22.38 -9.82 9.25
C GLY A 141 23.66 -9.26 8.64
N ALA A 142 23.99 -9.67 7.41
CA ALA A 142 25.06 -9.03 6.67
C ALA A 142 24.80 -7.51 6.72
N ALA A 143 25.83 -6.74 7.09
CA ALA A 143 25.72 -5.29 7.14
C ALA A 143 25.08 -4.80 5.85
N ALA A 144 24.09 -3.90 5.95
CA ALA A 144 23.49 -3.30 4.77
C ALA A 144 24.62 -2.79 3.86
N ALA A 145 24.64 -3.24 2.60
CA ALA A 145 25.71 -2.87 1.67
C ALA A 145 25.76 -1.35 1.40
N GLY A 146 24.70 -0.62 1.79
CA GLY A 146 24.63 0.84 1.79
C GLY A 146 23.30 1.33 2.37
N SER A 147 23.13 2.65 2.43
CA SER A 147 21.86 3.31 2.78
C SER A 147 21.28 4.02 1.56
N TYR A 148 19.96 4.18 1.51
CA TYR A 148 19.27 4.92 0.47
C TYR A 148 18.98 6.35 0.91
N SER A 149 19.20 7.32 0.01
CA SER A 149 18.87 8.72 0.26
C SER A 149 17.36 8.97 0.23
N LEU A 150 16.91 10.06 0.85
CA LEU A 150 15.52 10.54 0.74
C LEU A 150 15.09 10.72 -0.71
N VAL A 151 15.96 11.27 -1.55
CA VAL A 151 15.69 11.48 -2.99
C VAL A 151 15.46 10.14 -3.68
N THR A 152 16.30 9.14 -3.40
CA THR A 152 16.16 7.79 -3.97
C THR A 152 14.85 7.15 -3.54
N ALA A 153 14.43 7.32 -2.28
CA ALA A 153 13.14 6.85 -1.81
C ALA A 153 11.97 7.54 -2.53
N CYS A 154 12.03 8.87 -2.75
CA CYS A 154 11.04 9.59 -3.55
C CYS A 154 10.98 9.06 -4.98
N VAL A 155 12.12 8.79 -5.63
CA VAL A 155 12.15 8.22 -6.98
C VAL A 155 11.50 6.84 -7.00
N ALA A 156 11.78 5.99 -6.01
CA ALA A 156 11.16 4.66 -5.91
C ALA A 156 9.64 4.75 -5.75
N GLU A 157 9.14 5.62 -4.86
CA GLU A 157 7.70 5.83 -4.66
C GLU A 157 7.01 6.42 -5.90
N PHE A 158 7.71 7.29 -6.63
CA PHE A 158 7.21 7.86 -7.88
C PHE A 158 6.98 6.77 -8.94
N PHE A 159 8.01 5.97 -9.23
CA PHE A 159 7.89 4.88 -10.22
C PHE A 159 6.98 3.74 -9.73
N GLY A 160 7.07 3.35 -8.45
CA GLY A 160 6.22 2.32 -7.87
C GLY A 160 4.74 2.67 -7.96
N THR A 161 4.38 3.94 -7.68
CA THR A 161 2.99 4.39 -7.79
C THR A 161 2.54 4.46 -9.25
N MET A 162 3.38 4.88 -10.19
CA MET A 162 3.02 4.83 -11.62
C MET A 162 2.76 3.40 -12.08
N VAL A 163 3.62 2.45 -11.72
CA VAL A 163 3.45 1.02 -12.05
C VAL A 163 2.16 0.47 -11.45
N LEU A 164 1.85 0.82 -10.20
CA LEU A 164 0.57 0.48 -9.58
C LEU A 164 -0.62 0.99 -10.41
N LEU A 165 -0.61 2.28 -10.79
CA LEU A 165 -1.69 2.87 -11.59
C LEU A 165 -1.79 2.24 -12.98
N TRP A 166 -0.67 1.92 -13.62
CA TRP A 166 -0.67 1.21 -14.90
C TRP A 166 -1.25 -0.20 -14.79
N GLY A 167 -0.93 -0.94 -13.72
CA GLY A 167 -1.54 -2.25 -13.46
C GLY A 167 -3.05 -2.16 -13.24
N ILE A 168 -3.51 -1.18 -12.45
CA ILE A 168 -4.94 -0.91 -12.23
C ILE A 168 -5.63 -0.58 -13.55
N LEU A 169 -5.09 0.37 -14.33
CA LEU A 169 -5.67 0.78 -15.60
C LEU A 169 -5.70 -0.36 -16.61
N ALA A 170 -4.59 -1.08 -16.79
CA ALA A 170 -4.49 -2.20 -17.71
C ALA A 170 -5.42 -3.35 -17.31
N SER A 171 -5.66 -3.55 -16.01
CA SER A 171 -6.61 -4.57 -15.55
C SER A 171 -8.04 -4.31 -16.02
N GLY A 172 -8.47 -3.05 -16.07
CA GLY A 172 -9.82 -2.66 -16.48
C GLY A 172 -9.96 -2.26 -17.96
N ASP A 173 -8.86 -2.04 -18.68
CA ASP A 173 -8.91 -1.58 -20.08
C ASP A 173 -9.26 -2.73 -21.03
N MET A 174 -10.54 -2.85 -21.34
CA MET A 174 -11.03 -3.88 -22.25
C MET A 174 -10.52 -3.73 -23.68
N LYS A 175 -10.03 -2.55 -24.13
CA LYS A 175 -9.36 -2.41 -25.44
C LYS A 175 -7.96 -3.04 -25.44
N ASN A 176 -7.39 -3.28 -24.27
CA ASN A 176 -6.14 -4.01 -24.05
C ASN A 176 -6.44 -5.48 -23.66
N MET A 177 -5.51 -6.12 -22.94
CA MET A 177 -5.66 -7.43 -22.29
C MET A 177 -6.40 -7.36 -20.94
N GLY A 178 -7.34 -6.41 -20.80
CA GLY A 178 -8.10 -6.19 -19.58
C GLY A 178 -8.77 -7.46 -19.08
N LEU A 179 -8.55 -7.77 -17.80
CA LEU A 179 -9.18 -8.86 -17.10
C LEU A 179 -10.40 -8.30 -16.39
N LYS A 180 -11.61 -8.70 -16.81
CA LYS A 180 -12.87 -8.29 -16.17
C LYS A 180 -12.80 -8.43 -14.63
N ASP A 181 -13.70 -7.74 -13.94
CA ASP A 181 -13.73 -7.53 -12.48
C ASP A 181 -13.28 -8.72 -11.60
N ASN A 182 -13.67 -9.95 -11.95
CA ASN A 182 -13.32 -11.14 -11.16
C ASN A 182 -11.82 -11.49 -11.16
N LEU A 183 -11.05 -11.14 -12.19
CA LEU A 183 -9.61 -11.42 -12.26
C LEU A 183 -8.75 -10.15 -12.16
N GLY A 184 -9.35 -8.96 -12.36
CA GLY A 184 -8.64 -7.70 -12.22
C GLY A 184 -8.00 -7.51 -10.84
N ALA A 185 -8.67 -7.95 -9.77
CA ALA A 185 -8.12 -7.90 -8.41
C ALA A 185 -6.80 -8.68 -8.23
N LEU A 186 -6.68 -9.84 -8.88
CA LEU A 186 -5.44 -10.63 -8.86
C LEU A 186 -4.30 -9.91 -9.57
N LEU A 187 -4.58 -9.29 -10.72
CA LEU A 187 -3.58 -8.52 -11.46
C LEU A 187 -3.11 -7.30 -10.68
N VAL A 188 -4.00 -6.62 -9.95
CA VAL A 188 -3.62 -5.51 -9.06
C VAL A 188 -2.72 -6.01 -7.93
N GLY A 189 -3.05 -7.15 -7.30
CA GLY A 189 -2.19 -7.78 -6.29
C GLY A 189 -0.81 -8.16 -6.82
N PHE A 190 -0.74 -8.81 -7.99
CA PHE A 190 0.52 -9.14 -8.64
C PHE A 190 1.32 -7.91 -9.07
N THR A 191 0.65 -6.82 -9.42
CA THR A 191 1.33 -5.53 -9.68
C THR A 191 2.01 -5.04 -8.41
N VAL A 192 1.32 -5.07 -7.26
CA VAL A 192 1.91 -4.70 -5.97
C VAL A 192 3.07 -5.63 -5.59
N LEU A 193 2.94 -6.94 -5.86
CA LEU A 193 4.04 -7.89 -5.67
C LEU A 193 5.28 -7.50 -6.49
N ALA A 194 5.09 -7.20 -7.77
CA ALA A 194 6.18 -6.79 -8.66
C ALA A 194 6.86 -5.50 -8.17
N VAL A 195 6.07 -4.51 -7.75
CA VAL A 195 6.62 -3.27 -7.16
C VAL A 195 7.42 -3.58 -5.88
N GLY A 196 6.89 -4.40 -4.98
CA GLY A 196 7.59 -4.74 -3.73
C GLY A 196 8.89 -5.52 -3.96
N LEU A 197 8.90 -6.48 -4.88
CA LEU A 197 10.08 -7.28 -5.18
C LEU A 197 11.14 -6.51 -5.99
N SER A 198 10.75 -5.56 -6.84
CA SER A 198 11.67 -4.88 -7.74
C SER A 198 12.07 -3.47 -7.31
N LEU A 199 11.17 -2.73 -6.65
CA LEU A 199 11.32 -1.30 -6.35
C LEU A 199 11.24 -0.98 -4.86
N GLY A 200 10.98 -1.97 -4.00
CA GLY A 200 10.70 -1.73 -2.60
C GLY A 200 11.90 -1.51 -1.68
N GLY A 201 13.12 -1.84 -2.12
CA GLY A 201 14.33 -1.68 -1.29
C GLY A 201 14.57 -0.24 -0.78
N PRO A 202 14.49 0.80 -1.63
CA PRO A 202 14.75 2.17 -1.21
C PRO A 202 13.75 2.79 -0.23
N SER A 203 12.46 2.43 -0.33
CA SER A 203 11.40 3.12 0.40
C SER A 203 10.47 2.24 1.22
N GLY A 204 10.45 0.93 0.98
CA GLY A 204 9.42 0.03 1.49
C GLY A 204 8.12 0.00 0.67
N TYR A 205 8.12 0.57 -0.54
CA TYR A 205 7.00 0.57 -1.51
C TYR A 205 5.64 0.93 -0.87
N SER A 206 5.55 2.08 -0.21
CA SER A 206 4.28 2.56 0.36
C SER A 206 3.20 2.61 -0.71
N ILE A 207 3.46 3.33 -1.81
CA ILE A 207 2.61 3.55 -2.99
C ILE A 207 1.15 3.92 -2.67
N ASN A 208 0.87 4.23 -1.40
CA ASN A 208 -0.46 4.42 -0.82
C ASN A 208 -0.34 5.27 0.46
N PRO A 209 -0.75 6.55 0.40
CA PRO A 209 -0.67 7.45 1.55
C PRO A 209 -1.44 6.97 2.80
N ALA A 210 -2.58 6.31 2.63
CA ALA A 210 -3.37 5.84 3.78
C ALA A 210 -2.73 4.62 4.46
N ARG A 211 -2.15 3.72 3.66
CA ARG A 211 -1.42 2.53 4.13
C ARG A 211 -0.18 2.88 4.96
N ASP A 212 0.41 4.06 4.76
CA ASP A 212 1.53 4.52 5.57
C ASP A 212 1.07 5.43 6.71
N LEU A 213 0.34 6.51 6.41
CA LEU A 213 0.05 7.54 7.41
C LEU A 213 -0.95 7.06 8.48
N GLY A 214 -1.94 6.24 8.12
CA GLY A 214 -2.92 5.72 9.06
C GLY A 214 -2.28 4.87 10.17
N PRO A 215 -1.52 3.82 9.82
CA PRO A 215 -0.80 3.02 10.79
C PRO A 215 0.31 3.78 11.49
N ARG A 216 0.99 4.72 10.82
CA ARG A 216 2.01 5.58 11.43
C ARG A 216 1.43 6.41 12.59
N LEU A 217 0.22 6.97 12.42
CA LEU A 217 -0.51 7.66 13.48
C LEU A 217 -0.86 6.72 14.63
N PHE A 218 -1.32 5.50 14.32
CA PHE A 218 -1.60 4.48 15.34
C PHE A 218 -0.34 4.07 16.11
N GLY A 219 0.77 3.81 15.42
CA GLY A 219 2.06 3.43 16.00
C GLY A 219 2.57 4.47 16.99
N ALA A 220 2.45 5.76 16.65
CA ALA A 220 2.83 6.84 17.55
C ALA A 220 1.94 6.88 18.81
N LEU A 221 0.65 6.56 18.69
CA LEU A 221 -0.28 6.48 19.81
C LEU A 221 0.08 5.34 20.78
N VAL A 222 0.58 4.20 20.27
CA VAL A 222 0.94 3.03 21.10
C VAL A 222 2.40 3.03 21.55
N GLY A 223 3.15 4.10 21.29
CA GLY A 223 4.48 4.33 21.86
C GLY A 223 5.67 4.02 20.94
N THR A 224 5.45 3.73 19.66
CA THR A 224 6.56 3.64 18.69
C THR A 224 7.13 5.03 18.41
N THR A 225 8.41 5.22 18.70
CA THR A 225 9.10 6.51 18.54
C THR A 225 9.70 6.68 17.15
N GLY A 226 9.99 7.93 16.77
CA GLY A 226 10.74 8.25 15.55
C GLY A 226 9.94 8.20 14.24
N LEU A 227 8.66 7.80 14.30
CA LEU A 227 7.79 7.67 13.13
C LEU A 227 7.59 8.99 12.36
N PHE A 228 7.71 10.15 13.01
CA PHE A 228 7.52 11.45 12.38
C PHE A 228 8.80 12.29 12.34
N ASN A 229 9.97 11.66 12.51
CA ASN A 229 11.24 12.37 12.48
C ASN A 229 11.59 12.82 11.06
N GLY A 230 11.90 14.11 10.90
CA GLY A 230 12.25 14.69 9.62
C GLY A 230 11.09 14.69 8.62
N ILE A 231 11.42 14.77 7.33
CA ILE A 231 10.42 14.94 6.25
C ILE A 231 10.05 13.64 5.54
N TYR A 232 10.69 12.52 5.91
CA TYR A 232 10.51 11.25 5.20
C TYR A 232 9.06 10.77 5.23
N TRP A 233 8.37 10.87 6.38
CA TRP A 233 6.98 10.43 6.53
C TRP A 233 6.00 11.17 5.61
N LEU A 234 6.38 12.36 5.12
CA LEU A 234 5.52 13.21 4.31
C LEU A 234 5.84 13.10 2.82
N LEU A 235 7.12 13.13 2.44
CA LEU A 235 7.49 13.20 1.02
C LEU A 235 7.28 11.84 0.31
N PRO A 236 8.16 10.83 0.50
CA PRO A 236 8.05 9.57 -0.23
C PRO A 236 6.70 8.86 -0.09
N PRO A 237 6.12 8.63 1.10
CA PRO A 237 4.94 7.77 1.21
C PRO A 237 3.61 8.50 1.04
N VAL A 238 3.57 9.85 1.13
CA VAL A 238 2.31 10.63 1.10
C VAL A 238 2.22 11.54 -0.12
N LEU A 239 3.14 12.49 -0.29
CA LEU A 239 3.03 13.49 -1.36
C LEU A 239 3.43 12.93 -2.72
N ILE A 240 4.51 12.14 -2.80
CA ILE A 240 4.99 11.60 -4.06
C ILE A 240 3.95 10.69 -4.75
N PRO A 241 3.26 9.75 -4.08
CA PRO A 241 2.22 8.94 -4.70
C PRO A 241 1.07 9.77 -5.28
N CYS A 242 0.65 10.82 -4.57
CA CYS A 242 -0.41 11.73 -5.04
C CYS A 242 -0.02 12.51 -6.31
N ILE A 243 1.27 12.78 -6.52
CA ILE A 243 1.80 13.42 -7.74
C ILE A 243 1.96 12.37 -8.85
N ALA A 244 2.54 11.21 -8.52
CA ALA A 244 2.84 10.14 -9.45
C ALA A 244 1.58 9.52 -10.05
N GLY A 245 0.50 9.39 -9.28
CA GLY A 245 -0.76 8.79 -9.74
C GLY A 245 -1.34 9.46 -11.00
N PRO A 246 -1.69 10.76 -10.96
CA PRO A 246 -2.18 11.50 -12.13
C PRO A 246 -1.21 11.48 -13.32
N ILE A 247 0.10 11.59 -13.08
CA ILE A 247 1.12 11.50 -14.13
C ILE A 247 1.08 10.11 -14.77
N GLY A 248 1.06 9.04 -13.97
CA GLY A 248 0.95 7.66 -14.44
C GLY A 248 -0.28 7.45 -15.32
N VAL A 249 -1.44 7.96 -14.92
CA VAL A 249 -2.67 7.90 -15.74
C VAL A 249 -2.50 8.66 -17.06
N ALA A 250 -1.92 9.86 -17.03
CA ALA A 250 -1.70 10.66 -18.24
C ALA A 250 -0.72 9.97 -19.22
N LEU A 251 0.35 9.36 -18.71
CA LEU A 251 1.30 8.60 -19.52
C LEU A 251 0.67 7.35 -20.12
N TYR A 252 -0.18 6.63 -19.37
CA TYR A 252 -0.91 5.48 -19.89
C TYR A 252 -1.84 5.88 -21.04
N ASP A 253 -2.57 6.98 -20.88
CA ASP A 253 -3.44 7.49 -21.95
C ASP A 253 -2.66 7.86 -23.21
N MET A 254 -1.55 8.57 -23.03
CA MET A 254 -0.75 9.12 -24.12
C MET A 254 -0.04 8.02 -24.93
N PHE A 255 0.52 7.02 -24.24
CA PHE A 255 1.37 6.02 -24.88
C PHE A 255 0.69 4.68 -25.11
N ILE A 256 -0.31 4.31 -24.32
CA ILE A 256 -1.00 3.01 -24.43
C ILE A 256 -2.40 3.22 -24.99
N SER A 257 -3.31 3.86 -24.25
CA SER A 257 -4.73 3.89 -24.64
C SER A 257 -4.97 4.53 -26.01
N LYS A 258 -4.22 5.57 -26.37
CA LYS A 258 -4.32 6.21 -27.69
C LYS A 258 -3.90 5.29 -28.85
N ASN A 259 -3.03 4.32 -28.59
CA ASN A 259 -2.46 3.43 -29.60
C ASN A 259 -3.13 2.04 -29.61
N LEU A 260 -4.10 1.79 -28.73
CA LEU A 260 -4.89 0.56 -28.78
C LEU A 260 -5.86 0.60 -29.97
N PRO A 261 -6.06 -0.53 -30.66
CA PRO A 261 -7.00 -0.60 -31.77
C PRO A 261 -8.43 -0.31 -31.28
N ASP A 262 -9.19 0.41 -32.10
CA ASP A 262 -10.62 0.51 -31.87
C ASP A 262 -11.25 -0.87 -32.05
N LYS A 263 -12.11 -1.25 -31.10
CA LYS A 263 -12.92 -2.46 -31.26
C LYS A 263 -13.95 -2.18 -32.34
N GLY A 264 -13.85 -2.91 -33.46
CA GLY A 264 -14.94 -3.02 -34.43
C GLY A 264 -16.20 -3.63 -33.83
#